data_AF-A0A258GFG5-F1
#
_entry.id   AF-A0A258GFG5-F1
#
_cell.length_a   1.000
_cell.length_b   1.000
_cell.length_c   1.000
_cell.angle_alpha   90.00
_cell.angle_beta   90.00
_cell.angle_gamma   90.00
#
_symmetry.space_group_name_H-M   'P 1'
#
loop_
_entity.id
_entity.type
_entity.pdbx_description
1 polymer ?
#
loop_
_entity_poly.entity_id
_entity_poly.type
_entity_poly.pdbx_seq_one_letter_code
_entity_poly.pdbx_strand_id
1 'polypeptide(L)'
;MEIKAIFDVRFQGEGKGSVWLTDSPDNRIWFERNRGNLASNSALFIAEHYDSIQAALCYMIWGIEDHFPDWQRIMVYGIEPAISVPSELADEGRWEIRDDGMVLHRR
;
A
#
# COMPACT_ATOMS: atom_id res chain seq x y z
N MET A 1 9.94 8.39 6.42
CA MET A 1 9.78 6.91 6.43
C MET A 1 9.27 6.42 5.08
N GLU A 2 9.68 5.22 4.66
CA GLU A 2 9.16 4.54 3.47
C GLU A 2 8.13 3.49 3.88
N ILE A 3 7.03 3.41 3.13
CA ILE A 3 5.90 2.51 3.41
C ILE A 3 5.59 1.75 2.13
N LYS A 4 5.30 0.45 2.26
CA LYS A 4 4.87 -0.40 1.14
C LYS A 4 3.35 -0.59 1.20
N ALA A 5 2.64 -0.14 0.19
CA ALA A 5 1.23 -0.42 -0.06
C ALA A 5 1.16 -1.53 -1.12
N ILE A 6 0.67 -2.71 -0.76
CA ILE A 6 0.82 -3.92 -1.59
C ILE A 6 -0.56 -4.46 -1.94
N PHE A 7 -0.90 -4.41 -3.23
CA PHE A 7 -2.14 -4.98 -3.79
C PHE A 7 -1.98 -6.41 -4.29
N ASP A 8 -0.75 -6.92 -4.41
CA ASP A 8 -0.49 -8.33 -4.73
C ASP A 8 -1.05 -9.25 -3.64
N VAL A 9 -2.04 -10.06 -4.00
CA VAL A 9 -2.72 -11.01 -3.11
C VAL A 9 -1.86 -12.22 -2.75
N ARG A 10 -0.67 -12.38 -3.32
CA ARG A 10 0.27 -13.47 -3.02
C ARG A 10 1.69 -12.96 -2.75
N PHE A 11 1.82 -11.86 -2.03
CA PHE A 11 3.10 -11.20 -1.83
C PHE A 11 4.17 -12.13 -1.24
N GLN A 12 5.35 -12.19 -1.88
CA GLN A 12 6.51 -12.98 -1.46
C GLN A 12 7.77 -12.15 -1.16
N GLY A 13 7.66 -10.83 -1.08
CA GLY A 13 8.81 -9.96 -0.84
C GLY A 13 9.28 -9.96 0.62
N GLU A 14 10.35 -9.22 0.89
CA GLU A 14 10.93 -9.10 2.23
C GLU A 14 9.97 -8.42 3.22
N GLY A 15 9.74 -9.08 4.36
CA GLY A 15 8.85 -8.62 5.43
C GLY A 15 9.54 -7.78 6.48
N LYS A 16 9.87 -6.54 6.13
CA LYS A 16 10.49 -5.58 7.05
C LYS A 16 9.91 -4.18 6.88
N GLY A 17 9.73 -3.50 8.01
CA GLY A 17 9.35 -2.09 8.05
C GLY A 17 7.84 -1.87 7.98
N SER A 18 7.43 -0.71 7.45
CA SER A 18 6.03 -0.27 7.40
C SER A 18 5.36 -0.83 6.14
N VAL A 19 4.40 -1.73 6.33
CA VAL A 19 3.74 -2.43 5.22
C VAL A 19 2.23 -2.51 5.42
N TRP A 20 1.47 -2.17 4.39
CA TRP A 20 0.04 -2.40 4.29
C TRP A 20 -0.20 -3.33 3.11
N LEU A 21 -0.76 -4.51 3.35
CA LEU A 21 -1.04 -5.51 2.31
C LEU A 21 -2.53 -5.71 2.15
N THR A 22 -2.97 -5.97 0.93
CA THR A 22 -4.31 -6.49 0.69
C THR A 22 -4.51 -7.80 1.45
N ASP A 23 -5.65 -7.91 2.11
CA ASP A 23 -6.03 -9.07 2.86
C ASP A 23 -6.33 -10.23 1.92
N SER A 24 -5.62 -11.34 2.11
CA SER A 24 -5.81 -12.59 1.37
C SER A 24 -5.33 -13.76 2.24
N PRO A 25 -5.71 -15.01 1.94
CA PRO A 25 -5.18 -16.16 2.68
C PRO A 25 -3.64 -16.21 2.69
N ASP A 26 -3.00 -15.95 1.54
CA ASP A 26 -1.54 -16.00 1.40
C ASP A 26 -0.88 -14.82 2.14
N ASN A 27 -1.44 -13.62 2.04
CA ASN A 27 -0.91 -12.42 2.71
C ASN A 27 -1.10 -12.49 4.23
N ARG A 28 -2.20 -13.07 4.73
CA ARG A 28 -2.38 -13.33 6.18
C ARG A 28 -1.27 -14.22 6.73
N ILE A 29 -0.97 -15.32 6.03
CA ILE A 29 0.10 -16.24 6.43
C ILE A 29 1.45 -15.52 6.40
N TRP A 30 1.73 -14.76 5.34
CA TRP A 30 2.96 -13.99 5.22
C TRP A 30 3.08 -12.94 6.34
N PHE A 31 2.01 -12.22 6.65
CA PHE A 31 2.00 -11.13 7.63
C PHE A 31 2.29 -11.65 9.04
N GLU A 32 1.64 -12.75 9.44
CA GLU A 32 1.89 -13.38 10.74
C GLU A 32 3.32 -13.91 10.86
N ARG A 33 3.86 -14.53 9.80
CA ARG A 33 5.26 -15.01 9.78
C ARG A 33 6.27 -13.89 9.96
N ASN A 34 5.94 -12.69 9.49
CA ASN A 34 6.84 -11.53 9.54
C ASN A 34 6.51 -10.54 10.65
N ARG A 35 5.47 -10.78 11.47
CA ARG A 35 4.91 -9.81 12.42
C ARG A 35 5.96 -9.15 13.33
N GLY A 36 6.98 -9.90 13.78
CA GLY A 36 8.07 -9.39 14.62
C GLY A 36 9.02 -8.41 13.93
N ASN A 37 9.03 -8.35 12.59
CA ASN A 37 9.88 -7.48 11.78
C ASN A 37 9.12 -6.30 11.14
N LEU A 38 7.78 -6.28 11.29
CA LEU A 38 6.92 -5.23 10.76
C LEU A 38 6.78 -4.08 11.75
N ALA A 39 6.60 -2.86 11.25
CA ALA A 39 6.24 -1.72 12.08
C ALA A 39 4.88 -1.97 12.75
N SER A 40 4.66 -1.43 13.95
CA SER A 40 3.43 -1.65 14.74
C SER A 40 2.15 -1.29 14.00
N ASN A 41 2.22 -0.26 13.16
CA ASN A 41 1.09 0.26 12.39
C ASN A 41 0.96 -0.38 10.99
N SER A 42 1.73 -1.45 10.72
CA SER A 42 1.52 -2.28 9.54
C SER A 42 0.19 -3.03 9.67
N ALA A 43 -0.51 -3.21 8.55
CA ALA A 43 -1.88 -3.73 8.54
C ALA A 43 -2.20 -4.62 7.34
N LEU A 44 -3.23 -5.45 7.51
CA LEU A 44 -3.95 -6.10 6.42
C LEU A 44 -5.15 -5.23 6.05
N PHE A 45 -5.35 -5.01 4.75
CA PHE A 45 -6.34 -4.09 4.20
C PHE A 45 -7.32 -4.85 3.32
N ILE A 46 -8.62 -4.77 3.62
CA ILE A 46 -9.64 -5.53 2.90
C ILE A 46 -10.06 -4.75 1.64
N ALA A 47 -9.33 -4.93 0.53
CA ALA A 47 -9.62 -4.24 -0.73
C ALA A 47 -10.95 -4.67 -1.38
N GLU A 48 -11.45 -5.86 -1.06
CA GLU A 48 -12.72 -6.39 -1.61
C GLU A 48 -13.96 -5.60 -1.14
N HIS A 49 -13.83 -4.76 -0.10
CA HIS A 49 -14.93 -3.88 0.35
C HIS A 49 -15.18 -2.68 -0.57
N TYR A 50 -14.37 -2.48 -1.61
CA TYR A 50 -14.46 -1.34 -2.50
C TYR A 50 -14.87 -1.75 -3.91
N ASP A 51 -15.70 -0.93 -4.54
CA ASP A 51 -16.27 -1.20 -5.87
C ASP A 51 -15.22 -1.17 -6.99
N SER A 52 -14.02 -0.64 -6.71
CA SER A 52 -12.92 -0.56 -7.67
C SER A 52 -11.57 -0.55 -6.97
N ILE A 53 -10.54 -0.95 -7.72
CA ILE A 53 -9.14 -0.88 -7.30
C ILE A 53 -8.69 0.58 -7.08
N GLN A 54 -9.21 1.54 -7.85
CA GLN A 54 -8.96 2.97 -7.64
C GLN A 54 -9.49 3.44 -6.28
N ALA A 55 -10.72 3.06 -5.93
CA ALA A 55 -11.28 3.35 -4.62
C ALA A 55 -10.46 2.67 -3.51
N ALA A 56 -10.14 1.38 -3.66
CA ALA A 56 -9.29 0.66 -2.70
C ALA A 56 -7.92 1.33 -2.51
N LEU A 57 -7.31 1.84 -3.60
CA LEU A 57 -6.08 2.61 -3.55
C LEU A 57 -6.24 3.89 -2.71
N CYS A 58 -7.28 4.70 -2.95
CA CYS A 58 -7.54 5.90 -2.13
C CYS A 58 -7.60 5.57 -0.63
N TYR A 59 -8.43 4.60 -0.26
CA TYR A 59 -8.63 4.27 1.15
C TYR A 59 -7.40 3.62 1.81
N MET A 60 -6.61 2.84 1.06
CA MET A 60 -5.35 2.33 1.58
C MET A 60 -4.36 3.48 1.83
N ILE A 61 -4.22 4.41 0.88
CA ILE A 61 -3.31 5.56 1.02
C ILE A 61 -3.73 6.43 2.20
N TRP A 62 -4.98 6.85 2.29
CA TRP A 62 -5.45 7.65 3.43
C TRP A 62 -5.26 6.94 4.77
N GLY A 63 -5.56 5.63 4.82
CA GLY A 63 -5.31 4.83 6.02
C GLY A 63 -3.84 4.79 6.41
N ILE A 64 -2.93 4.67 5.44
CA ILE A 64 -1.49 4.74 5.66
C ILE A 64 -1.09 6.11 6.23
N GLU A 65 -1.57 7.20 5.63
CA GLU A 65 -1.22 8.56 6.05
C GLU A 65 -1.68 8.85 7.49
N ASP A 66 -2.89 8.40 7.86
CA ASP A 66 -3.44 8.51 9.21
C ASP A 66 -2.61 7.75 10.25
N HIS A 67 -2.11 6.57 9.89
CA HIS A 67 -1.37 5.70 10.81
C HIS A 67 0.14 5.97 10.82
N PHE A 68 0.66 6.69 9.83
CA PHE A 68 2.07 6.99 9.70
C PHE A 68 2.30 8.47 9.37
N PRO A 69 2.04 9.39 10.32
CA PRO A 69 2.02 10.83 10.06
C PRO A 69 3.38 11.43 9.64
N ASP A 70 4.47 10.70 9.75
CA ASP A 70 5.85 11.05 9.33
C ASP A 70 6.31 10.32 8.06
N TRP A 71 5.37 9.73 7.30
CA TRP A 71 5.64 9.15 6.00
C TRP A 71 6.33 10.18 5.08
N GLN A 72 7.21 9.67 4.22
CA GLN A 72 7.92 10.46 3.20
C GLN A 72 7.65 9.91 1.80
N ARG A 73 7.48 8.59 1.72
CA ARG A 73 7.22 7.89 0.48
C ARG A 73 6.31 6.69 0.72
N ILE A 74 5.30 6.52 -0.14
CA ILE A 74 4.48 5.30 -0.21
C ILE A 74 4.76 4.65 -1.56
N MET A 75 5.25 3.41 -1.52
CA MET A 75 5.52 2.59 -2.69
C MET A 75 4.37 1.61 -2.87
N VAL A 76 3.68 1.74 -4.00
CA VAL A 76 2.49 0.99 -4.33
C VAL A 76 2.85 -0.12 -5.31
N TYR A 77 2.58 -1.37 -4.95
CA TYR A 77 2.91 -2.57 -5.73
C TYR A 77 1.67 -3.39 -6.05
N GLY A 78 1.74 -4.21 -7.11
CA GLY A 78 0.69 -5.18 -7.44
C GLY A 78 -0.57 -4.54 -8.05
N ILE A 79 -0.43 -3.36 -8.63
CA ILE A 79 -1.47 -2.71 -9.44
C ILE A 79 -1.00 -2.67 -10.89
N GLU A 80 -1.92 -2.86 -11.84
CA GLU A 80 -1.59 -2.80 -13.25
C GLU A 80 -1.09 -1.39 -13.66
N PRO A 81 -0.05 -1.27 -14.50
CA PRO A 81 0.49 0.03 -14.93
C PRO A 81 -0.52 0.93 -15.66
N ALA A 82 -1.59 0.33 -16.22
CA ALA A 82 -2.66 1.05 -16.89
C ALA A 82 -3.58 1.83 -15.93
N ILE A 83 -3.46 1.58 -14.62
CA ILE A 83 -4.28 2.26 -13.62
C ILE A 83 -3.72 3.66 -13.40
N SER A 84 -4.53 4.66 -13.72
CA SER A 84 -4.20 6.06 -13.43
C SER A 84 -4.36 6.35 -11.95
N VAL A 85 -3.57 7.32 -11.44
CA VAL A 85 -3.77 7.87 -10.10
C VAL A 85 -5.19 8.43 -10.01
N PRO A 86 -5.99 8.03 -9.00
CA PRO A 86 -7.28 8.63 -8.73
C PRO A 86 -7.17 10.15 -8.55
N SER A 87 -8.13 10.91 -9.06
CA SER A 87 -8.14 12.38 -8.92
C SER A 87 -8.10 12.83 -7.45
N GLU A 88 -8.68 12.04 -6.57
CA GLU A 88 -8.73 12.21 -5.13
C GLU A 88 -7.34 12.17 -4.49
N LEU A 89 -6.40 11.44 -5.10
CA LEU A 89 -5.02 11.35 -4.63
C LEU A 89 -4.08 12.32 -5.35
N ALA A 90 -4.54 13.03 -6.38
CA ALA A 90 -3.69 13.89 -7.20
C ALA A 90 -3.02 15.00 -6.37
N ASP A 91 -3.68 15.46 -5.31
CA ASP A 91 -3.19 16.55 -4.46
C ASP A 91 -2.41 16.11 -3.21
N GLU A 92 -2.43 14.81 -2.87
CA GLU A 92 -1.75 14.26 -1.67
C GLU A 92 -0.22 14.33 -1.77
N GLY A 93 0.30 14.44 -2.99
CA GLY A 93 1.74 14.50 -3.18
C GLY A 93 2.17 14.59 -4.63
N ARG A 94 3.42 14.20 -4.87
CA ARG A 94 3.95 13.99 -6.22
C ARG A 94 3.95 12.50 -6.52
N TRP A 95 3.21 12.11 -7.55
CA TRP A 95 3.16 10.74 -8.04
C TRP A 95 4.23 10.47 -9.10
N GLU A 96 4.87 9.32 -8.99
CA GLU A 96 5.80 8.75 -9.98
C GLU A 96 5.25 7.38 -10.41
N ILE A 97 4.94 7.23 -11.70
CA ILE A 97 4.45 5.97 -12.27
C ILE A 97 5.64 5.13 -12.71
N ARG A 98 5.59 3.83 -12.43
CA ARG A 98 6.66 2.86 -12.73
C ARG A 98 6.08 1.61 -13.38
N ASP A 99 6.94 0.82 -13.99
CA ASP A 99 6.53 -0.46 -14.60
C ASP A 99 6.05 -1.48 -13.55
N ASP A 100 6.54 -1.37 -12.31
CA ASP A 100 6.23 -2.25 -11.19
C ASP A 100 5.19 -1.69 -10.20
N GLY A 101 4.60 -0.53 -10.54
CA GLY A 101 3.56 0.11 -9.75
C GLY A 101 3.69 1.63 -9.71
N MET A 102 3.53 2.21 -8.53
CA MET A 102 3.47 3.67 -8.38
C MET A 102 4.16 4.11 -7.09
N VAL A 103 4.55 5.37 -7.05
CA VAL A 103 5.12 5.96 -5.85
C VAL A 103 4.48 7.30 -5.58
N LEU A 104 4.00 7.47 -4.35
CA LEU A 104 3.62 8.77 -3.80
C LEU A 104 4.76 9.35 -2.95
N HIS A 105 5.21 10.55 -3.31
CA HIS A 105 6.12 11.36 -2.49
C HIS A 105 5.36 12.45 -1.76
N ARG A 106 5.62 12.60 -0.45
CA ARG A 106 5.06 13.70 0.34
C ARG A 106 5.60 15.03 -0.17
N ARG A 107 4.76 16.07 -0.12
CA ARG A 107 5.16 17.46 -0.41
C ARG A 107 6.02 18.05 0.70
#